data_AF-A0A2D5ZRI9-F1
#
_entry.id   AF-A0A2D5ZRI9-F1
#
_cell.length_a   1.000
_cell.length_b   1.000
_cell.length_c   1.000
_cell.angle_alpha   90.00
_cell.angle_beta   90.00
_cell.angle_gamma   90.00
#
_symmetry.space_group_name_H-M   'P 1'
#
loop_
_entity.id
_entity.type
_entity.pdbx_description
1 polymer ?
#
loop_
_entity_poly.entity_id
_entity_poly.type
_entity_poly.pdbx_seq_one_letter_code
_entity_poly.pdbx_strand_id
1 'polypeptide(L)'
;MTPIQSLIPLLGFVLLAALHRIDAGVPLPYEPVMSEGIRDPVFAYLVAMADDDARGELSGKVLDSLVVESGRRSRLPHRFLSEIVRRVGPPDRPAELRISFAEPLRLPVPYSILGYHPGSLRISDEVELDEWSLGRVRLPDGPDGKRRYLEEVKLLVVRRGELVIDIDWWIDKLFGGKLDDTDIVALALVRFEGGIFGIATGYNSSGRGRSGTFDFFEDEIVFPSPSHFKFAGRTLRGRAERLRDRAKATAHLGIRSPDQSALTSPQFGPGRE
;
A
#
# COMPACT_ATOMS: atom_id res chain seq x y z
N MET A 1 6.32 -13.14 -31.35
CA MET A 1 7.00 -13.13 -30.04
C MET A 1 6.59 -11.88 -29.31
N THR A 2 5.72 -11.97 -28.31
CA THR A 2 5.36 -10.86 -27.43
C THR A 2 6.49 -10.61 -26.43
N PRO A 3 6.97 -9.37 -26.25
CA PRO A 3 7.96 -9.08 -25.23
C PRO A 3 7.30 -9.18 -23.85
N ILE A 4 7.79 -10.08 -23.01
CA ILE A 4 7.41 -10.16 -21.60
C ILE A 4 8.02 -8.94 -20.91
N GLN A 5 7.25 -7.84 -20.85
CA GLN A 5 7.68 -6.61 -20.22
C GLN A 5 7.51 -6.70 -18.70
N SER A 6 8.66 -6.67 -18.03
CA SER A 6 8.91 -6.60 -16.59
C SER A 6 7.79 -6.01 -15.72
N LEU A 7 7.02 -6.88 -15.05
CA LEU A 7 5.92 -6.54 -14.13
C LEU A 7 6.40 -6.13 -12.72
N ILE A 8 7.44 -5.29 -12.66
CA ILE A 8 8.28 -5.01 -11.47
C ILE A 8 7.67 -4.18 -10.29
N PRO A 9 6.56 -3.43 -10.37
CA PRO A 9 6.23 -2.51 -9.26
C PRO A 9 4.93 -2.80 -8.48
N LEU A 10 4.22 -3.91 -8.72
CA LEU A 10 2.86 -4.07 -8.15
C LEU A 10 2.77 -4.03 -6.61
N LEU A 11 3.81 -4.44 -5.88
CA LEU A 11 3.82 -4.36 -4.41
C LEU A 11 3.84 -2.91 -3.92
N GLY A 12 4.55 -2.03 -4.64
CA GLY A 12 4.48 -0.59 -4.44
C GLY A 12 3.13 -0.03 -4.89
N PHE A 13 2.46 -0.64 -5.88
CA PHE A 13 1.15 -0.17 -6.35
C PHE A 13 0.13 -0.19 -5.23
N VAL A 14 -0.05 -1.34 -4.58
CA VAL A 14 -1.01 -1.46 -3.47
C VAL A 14 -0.60 -0.59 -2.28
N LEU A 15 0.71 -0.40 -2.07
CA LEU A 15 1.27 0.41 -0.98
C LEU A 15 1.03 1.92 -1.19
N LEU A 16 0.85 2.35 -2.43
CA LEU A 16 0.72 3.75 -2.83
C LEU A 16 -0.63 4.13 -3.44
N ALA A 17 -1.41 3.16 -3.92
CA ALA A 17 -2.77 3.31 -4.46
C ALA A 17 -3.76 3.62 -3.33
N ALA A 18 -3.43 4.61 -2.52
CA ALA A 18 -3.84 4.69 -1.14
C ALA A 18 -4.39 6.06 -0.74
N LEU A 19 -4.24 7.08 -1.59
CA LEU A 19 -4.05 8.47 -1.15
C LEU A 19 -4.55 9.50 -2.19
N HIS A 20 -5.87 9.82 -2.29
CA HIS A 20 -6.36 11.01 -3.03
C HIS A 20 -7.87 11.31 -2.91
N ARG A 21 -8.41 12.55 -3.23
CA ARG A 21 -9.80 13.18 -3.28
C ARG A 21 -9.95 14.21 -4.40
N ILE A 22 -11.00 14.01 -5.18
CA ILE A 22 -11.83 15.07 -5.72
C ILE A 22 -12.93 15.33 -4.67
N ASP A 23 -13.06 16.52 -4.02
CA ASP A 23 -14.22 16.80 -3.14
C ASP A 23 -15.47 16.43 -3.97
N ALA A 24 -16.49 15.74 -3.44
CA ALA A 24 -17.51 15.18 -4.30
C ALA A 24 -18.29 16.29 -5.05
N GLY A 25 -17.91 16.55 -6.31
CA GLY A 25 -18.36 17.69 -7.12
C GLY A 25 -17.35 18.84 -7.36
N VAL A 26 -16.12 18.80 -6.82
CA VAL A 26 -15.05 19.81 -7.00
C VAL A 26 -13.83 19.17 -7.66
N PRO A 27 -13.61 19.36 -8.98
CA PRO A 27 -12.45 18.83 -9.70
C PRO A 27 -11.12 19.15 -9.01
N LEU A 28 -10.18 18.21 -9.11
CA LEU A 28 -8.78 18.38 -8.70
C LEU A 28 -8.20 19.73 -9.14
N PRO A 29 -7.42 20.44 -8.30
CA PRO A 29 -6.45 21.42 -8.78
C PRO A 29 -5.52 20.71 -9.78
N TYR A 30 -5.50 21.23 -11.01
CA TYR A 30 -5.17 20.46 -12.22
C TYR A 30 -3.67 20.45 -12.55
N GLU A 31 -2.79 20.16 -11.58
CA GLU A 31 -1.35 19.96 -11.86
C GLU A 31 -0.82 18.73 -11.11
N PRO A 32 -0.43 17.65 -11.81
CA PRO A 32 0.14 16.47 -11.19
C PRO A 32 1.58 16.75 -10.73
N VAL A 33 1.73 17.19 -9.48
CA VAL A 33 3.04 17.22 -8.82
C VAL A 33 3.56 15.79 -8.72
N MET A 34 4.66 15.51 -9.39
CA MET A 34 5.35 14.22 -9.33
C MET A 34 6.54 14.34 -8.39
N SER A 35 6.67 13.40 -7.46
CA SER A 35 7.84 13.31 -6.58
C SER A 35 9.12 13.19 -7.41
N GLU A 36 10.07 14.09 -7.19
CA GLU A 36 11.34 14.11 -7.92
C GLU A 36 12.14 12.82 -7.67
N GLY A 37 12.94 12.41 -8.67
CA GLY A 37 13.79 11.22 -8.58
C GLY A 37 13.08 9.87 -8.76
N ILE A 38 11.77 9.77 -8.56
CA ILE A 38 11.03 8.50 -8.72
C ILE A 38 10.82 8.19 -10.21
N ARG A 39 11.29 7.01 -10.64
CA ARG A 39 11.35 6.61 -12.06
C ARG A 39 9.99 6.32 -12.68
N ASP A 40 9.13 5.54 -12.02
CA ASP A 40 7.79 5.22 -12.51
C ASP A 40 6.85 6.43 -12.28
N PRO A 41 6.14 6.94 -13.31
CA PRO A 41 5.31 8.12 -13.17
C PRO A 41 4.12 7.92 -12.22
N VAL A 42 3.56 6.70 -12.13
CA VAL A 42 2.44 6.42 -11.23
C VAL A 42 2.93 6.40 -9.78
N PHE A 43 4.12 5.85 -9.51
CA PHE A 43 4.73 5.99 -8.18
C PHE A 43 5.08 7.43 -7.83
N ALA A 44 5.67 8.17 -8.77
CA ALA A 44 6.08 9.55 -8.52
C ALA A 44 4.86 10.41 -8.10
N TYR A 45 3.72 10.21 -8.77
CA TYR A 45 2.45 10.83 -8.39
C TYR A 45 1.98 10.35 -7.01
N LEU A 46 1.78 9.05 -6.82
CA LEU A 46 1.20 8.52 -5.58
C LEU A 46 2.07 8.76 -4.32
N VAL A 47 3.39 8.90 -4.46
CA VAL A 47 4.28 9.33 -3.36
C VAL A 47 4.10 10.82 -3.04
N ALA A 48 4.03 11.70 -4.04
CA ALA A 48 3.77 13.13 -3.78
C ALA A 48 2.42 13.32 -3.07
N MET A 49 1.41 12.56 -3.48
CA MET A 49 0.10 12.51 -2.80
C MET A 49 0.18 11.99 -1.36
N ALA A 50 1.13 11.08 -1.08
CA ALA A 50 1.40 10.63 0.28
C ALA A 50 1.97 11.75 1.13
N ASP A 51 2.99 12.44 0.61
CA ASP A 51 3.69 13.54 1.27
C ASP A 51 2.74 14.71 1.59
N ASP A 52 1.86 15.07 0.65
CA ASP A 52 0.86 16.14 0.78
C ASP A 52 -0.38 15.77 1.63
N ASP A 53 -0.41 14.56 2.23
CA ASP A 53 -1.57 13.99 2.94
C ASP A 53 -2.89 13.97 2.11
N ALA A 54 -2.80 13.77 0.80
CA ALA A 54 -3.97 13.73 -0.07
C ALA A 54 -4.94 12.60 0.34
N ARG A 55 -6.13 13.00 0.77
CA ARG A 55 -7.32 12.22 1.23
C ARG A 55 -8.26 12.03 0.05
N GLY A 56 -9.19 11.04 -0.03
CA GLY A 56 -10.50 10.95 -0.78
C GLY A 56 -10.95 9.81 -1.75
N GLU A 57 -10.97 10.04 -3.08
CA GLU A 57 -11.35 9.22 -4.28
C GLU A 57 -10.39 9.52 -5.52
N LEU A 58 -9.84 8.52 -6.28
CA LEU A 58 -8.97 8.57 -7.52
C LEU A 58 -9.21 7.36 -8.47
N SER A 59 -9.33 7.54 -9.80
CA SER A 59 -9.65 6.47 -10.76
C SER A 59 -8.48 6.04 -11.68
N GLY A 60 -8.55 4.82 -12.22
CA GLY A 60 -7.57 4.30 -13.19
C GLY A 60 -7.40 5.17 -14.44
N LYS A 61 -8.47 5.83 -14.91
CA LYS A 61 -8.42 6.75 -16.06
C LYS A 61 -7.52 7.97 -15.82
N VAL A 62 -7.49 8.48 -14.58
CA VAL A 62 -6.61 9.61 -14.21
C VAL A 62 -5.15 9.15 -14.24
N LEU A 63 -4.86 7.92 -13.78
CA LEU A 63 -3.53 7.33 -13.88
C LEU A 63 -3.11 7.08 -15.34
N ASP A 64 -4.01 6.57 -16.20
CA ASP A 64 -3.74 6.42 -17.64
C ASP A 64 -3.37 7.77 -18.28
N SER A 65 -4.15 8.84 -18.03
CA SER A 65 -3.82 10.20 -18.52
C SER A 65 -2.47 10.68 -18.02
N LEU A 66 -2.19 10.51 -16.72
CA LEU A 66 -0.93 10.93 -16.11
C LEU A 66 0.29 10.21 -16.71
N VAL A 67 0.16 8.91 -17.00
CA VAL A 67 1.22 8.14 -17.68
C VAL A 67 1.46 8.71 -19.07
N VAL A 68 0.40 9.00 -19.85
CA VAL A 68 0.50 9.61 -21.18
C VAL A 68 1.14 10.99 -21.14
N GLU A 69 0.66 11.88 -20.26
CA GLU A 69 1.15 13.25 -20.10
C GLU A 69 2.62 13.30 -19.64
N SER A 70 3.04 12.35 -18.79
CA SER A 70 4.42 12.27 -18.33
C SER A 70 5.44 11.92 -19.43
N GLY A 71 4.98 11.38 -20.56
CA GLY A 71 5.84 10.80 -21.61
C GLY A 71 6.63 9.54 -21.17
N ARG A 72 6.50 9.11 -19.91
CA ARG A 72 7.18 7.96 -19.33
C ARG A 72 6.29 6.71 -19.41
N ARG A 73 6.91 5.55 -19.55
CA ARG A 73 6.19 4.27 -19.39
C ARG A 73 6.11 3.94 -17.91
N SER A 74 4.91 3.68 -17.41
CA SER A 74 4.75 2.98 -16.14
C SER A 74 4.87 1.46 -16.36
N ARG A 75 5.56 0.78 -15.44
CA ARG A 75 5.59 -0.68 -15.32
C ARG A 75 4.44 -1.20 -14.45
N LEU A 76 3.70 -0.31 -13.79
CA LEU A 76 2.51 -0.66 -13.04
C LEU A 76 1.36 -1.03 -13.96
N PRO A 77 0.58 -2.07 -13.65
CA PRO A 77 -0.60 -2.42 -14.42
C PRO A 77 -1.81 -1.61 -13.93
N HIS A 78 -1.66 -0.29 -13.92
CA HIS A 78 -2.64 0.71 -13.47
C HIS A 78 -3.99 0.60 -14.17
N ARG A 79 -4.03 -0.01 -15.37
CA ARG A 79 -5.24 -0.28 -16.15
C ARG A 79 -6.23 -1.26 -15.50
N PHE A 80 -5.79 -2.10 -14.56
CA PHE A 80 -6.72 -2.96 -13.80
C PHE A 80 -7.35 -2.24 -12.61
N LEU A 81 -6.81 -1.09 -12.21
CA LEU A 81 -7.38 -0.28 -11.15
C LEU A 81 -8.68 0.36 -11.64
N SER A 82 -9.78 0.09 -10.93
CA SER A 82 -11.00 0.85 -11.11
C SER A 82 -10.92 2.16 -10.32
N GLU A 83 -10.61 2.06 -9.02
CA GLU A 83 -10.70 3.18 -8.08
C GLU A 83 -9.82 2.99 -6.84
N ILE A 84 -9.40 4.11 -6.24
CA ILE A 84 -8.77 4.28 -4.94
C ILE A 84 -9.65 5.24 -4.14
N VAL A 85 -10.03 4.91 -2.91
CA VAL A 85 -10.86 5.77 -2.04
C VAL A 85 -10.26 5.84 -0.64
N ARG A 86 -9.75 7.00 -0.22
CA ARG A 86 -9.21 7.30 1.11
C ARG A 86 -10.12 8.22 1.95
N ARG A 87 -10.93 7.72 2.88
CA ARG A 87 -11.72 8.56 3.79
C ARG A 87 -10.95 8.85 5.08
N VAL A 88 -10.57 10.10 5.30
CA VAL A 88 -9.93 10.48 6.58
C VAL A 88 -10.99 10.63 7.67
N GLY A 89 -10.84 9.87 8.76
CA GLY A 89 -11.65 10.01 9.96
C GLY A 89 -11.25 11.23 10.81
N PRO A 90 -11.88 11.42 11.99
CA PRO A 90 -11.41 12.40 12.97
C PRO A 90 -9.95 12.11 13.41
N PRO A 91 -9.22 13.10 13.98
CA PRO A 91 -7.77 13.02 14.20
C PRO A 91 -7.27 11.87 15.10
N ASP A 92 -8.17 11.23 15.85
CA ASP A 92 -7.90 10.08 16.73
C ASP A 92 -8.09 8.72 16.06
N ARG A 93 -8.51 8.69 14.79
CA ARG A 93 -8.81 7.50 13.99
C ARG A 93 -7.89 7.38 12.76
N PRO A 94 -7.70 6.16 12.22
CA PRO A 94 -7.01 6.00 10.95
C PRO A 94 -7.79 6.67 9.81
N ALA A 95 -7.10 6.95 8.71
CA ALA A 95 -7.79 7.12 7.44
C ALA A 95 -8.19 5.72 6.93
N GLU A 96 -9.44 5.56 6.54
CA GLU A 96 -9.91 4.37 5.84
C GLU A 96 -9.50 4.46 4.37
N LEU A 97 -9.04 3.35 3.81
CA LEU A 97 -8.68 3.23 2.41
C LEU A 97 -9.41 2.02 1.81
N ARG A 98 -9.86 2.14 0.57
CA ARG A 98 -10.41 1.08 -0.27
C ARG A 98 -9.75 1.16 -1.64
N ILE A 99 -9.24 0.05 -2.13
CA ILE A 99 -8.63 -0.10 -3.46
C ILE A 99 -9.49 -1.11 -4.21
N SER A 100 -9.98 -0.73 -5.38
CA SER A 100 -10.87 -1.56 -6.21
C SER A 100 -10.26 -1.79 -7.59
N PHE A 101 -10.27 -3.04 -8.01
CA PHE A 101 -9.83 -3.53 -9.29
C PHE A 101 -11.04 -4.01 -10.11
N ALA A 102 -10.91 -4.07 -11.43
CA ALA A 102 -11.99 -4.57 -12.29
C ALA A 102 -12.32 -6.07 -12.07
N GLU A 103 -11.33 -6.83 -11.59
CA GLU A 103 -11.39 -8.25 -11.28
C GLU A 103 -10.28 -8.60 -10.26
N PRO A 104 -10.34 -9.75 -9.56
CA PRO A 104 -9.24 -10.21 -8.71
C PRO A 104 -7.97 -10.42 -9.54
N LEU A 105 -6.85 -9.87 -9.09
CA LEU A 105 -5.60 -9.90 -9.85
C LEU A 105 -4.73 -11.09 -9.46
N ARG A 106 -4.22 -11.81 -10.47
CA ARG A 106 -3.09 -12.73 -10.32
C ARG A 106 -2.00 -12.34 -11.31
N LEU A 107 -0.92 -11.77 -10.80
CA LEU A 107 0.16 -11.20 -11.60
C LEU A 107 1.50 -11.84 -11.21
N PRO A 108 2.46 -12.04 -12.12
CA PRO A 108 3.75 -12.63 -11.79
C PRO A 108 4.50 -11.75 -10.78
N VAL A 109 5.34 -12.38 -9.94
CA VAL A 109 6.04 -11.64 -8.89
C VAL A 109 7.00 -10.59 -9.49
N PRO A 110 7.01 -9.36 -8.95
CA PRO A 110 7.71 -8.18 -9.48
C PRO A 110 9.25 -8.20 -9.59
N TYR A 111 9.92 -9.34 -9.65
CA TYR A 111 11.37 -9.37 -9.84
C TYR A 111 11.82 -10.66 -10.52
N SER A 112 12.99 -10.58 -11.15
CA SER A 112 13.60 -11.70 -11.87
C SER A 112 14.79 -12.21 -11.07
N ILE A 113 14.67 -13.41 -10.47
CA ILE A 113 15.83 -14.14 -9.95
C ILE A 113 16.39 -14.96 -11.11
N LEU A 114 17.62 -14.67 -11.55
CA LEU A 114 18.33 -15.43 -12.60
C LEU A 114 17.54 -15.57 -13.92
N GLY A 115 16.69 -14.59 -14.26
CA GLY A 115 15.84 -14.63 -15.47
C GLY A 115 14.41 -15.12 -15.22
N TYR A 116 14.03 -15.47 -13.99
CA TYR A 116 12.75 -16.07 -13.64
C TYR A 116 11.95 -15.27 -12.59
N HIS A 117 10.64 -15.11 -12.83
CA HIS A 117 9.71 -14.48 -11.90
C HIS A 117 9.24 -15.48 -10.84
N PRO A 118 9.56 -15.31 -9.55
CA PRO A 118 9.53 -16.39 -8.56
C PRO A 118 8.15 -16.67 -7.94
N GLY A 119 7.09 -16.65 -8.75
CA GLY A 119 5.71 -16.97 -8.32
C GLY A 119 4.69 -15.93 -8.76
N SER A 120 3.60 -15.78 -8.01
CA SER A 120 2.53 -14.81 -8.31
C SER A 120 2.07 -13.97 -7.11
N LEU A 121 1.76 -12.70 -7.34
CA LEU A 121 1.04 -11.83 -6.43
C LEU A 121 -0.46 -11.94 -6.72
N ARG A 122 -1.23 -12.37 -5.72
CA ARG A 122 -2.70 -12.45 -5.72
C ARG A 122 -3.28 -11.29 -4.92
N ILE A 123 -4.27 -10.62 -5.49
CA ILE A 123 -4.98 -9.47 -4.90
C ILE A 123 -6.48 -9.69 -5.13
N SER A 124 -7.31 -9.46 -4.11
CA SER A 124 -8.77 -9.45 -4.30
C SER A 124 -9.23 -8.29 -5.20
N ASP A 125 -10.44 -8.39 -5.75
CA ASP A 125 -11.11 -7.30 -6.48
C ASP A 125 -11.28 -6.03 -5.63
N GLU A 126 -11.46 -6.18 -4.32
CA GLU A 126 -11.46 -5.07 -3.36
C GLU A 126 -10.54 -5.35 -2.16
N VAL A 127 -9.74 -4.36 -1.76
CA VAL A 127 -8.92 -4.37 -0.55
C VAL A 127 -9.24 -3.14 0.28
N GLU A 128 -9.55 -3.31 1.56
CA GLU A 128 -9.74 -2.21 2.50
C GLU A 128 -8.59 -2.17 3.52
N LEU A 129 -8.05 -0.99 3.78
CA LEU A 129 -6.93 -0.76 4.69
C LEU A 129 -7.22 0.39 5.68
N ASP A 130 -6.57 0.36 6.83
CA ASP A 130 -6.54 1.46 7.80
C ASP A 130 -5.14 2.10 7.78
N GLU A 131 -5.03 3.36 7.37
CA GLU A 131 -3.78 4.12 7.33
C GLU A 131 -3.52 4.91 8.62
N TRP A 132 -2.29 4.78 9.11
CA TRP A 132 -1.79 5.47 10.30
C TRP A 132 -0.52 6.25 9.99
N SER A 133 -0.56 7.57 10.18
CA SER A 133 0.63 8.42 10.22
C SER A 133 1.37 8.22 11.54
N LEU A 134 2.42 7.41 11.52
CA LEU A 134 3.25 7.09 12.69
C LEU A 134 4.41 8.07 12.91
N GLY A 135 4.69 8.93 11.93
CA GLY A 135 5.80 9.88 11.96
C GLY A 135 7.14 9.16 12.12
N ARG A 136 7.90 9.53 13.16
CA ARG A 136 9.22 8.97 13.43
C ARG A 136 9.16 7.63 14.18
N VAL A 137 9.75 6.59 13.61
CA VAL A 137 9.79 5.23 14.19
C VAL A 137 11.22 4.81 14.47
N ARG A 138 11.62 4.78 15.75
CA ARG A 138 12.88 4.18 16.18
C ARG A 138 12.89 2.68 15.85
N LEU A 139 13.96 2.22 15.21
CA LEU A 139 14.25 0.80 15.02
C LEU A 139 15.01 0.24 16.23
N PRO A 140 14.91 -1.08 16.51
CA PRO A 140 15.82 -1.77 17.42
C PRO A 140 17.28 -1.50 17.06
N ASP A 141 18.13 -1.34 18.07
CA ASP A 141 19.55 -1.08 17.84
C ASP A 141 20.19 -2.30 17.14
N GLY A 142 20.95 -2.05 16.08
CA GLY A 142 21.57 -3.10 15.26
C GLY A 142 22.79 -3.74 15.93
N PRO A 143 23.40 -4.77 15.29
CA PRO A 143 24.66 -5.36 15.76
C PRO A 143 25.82 -4.34 15.85
N ASP A 144 25.71 -3.23 15.13
CA ASP A 144 26.64 -2.10 15.13
C ASP A 144 26.34 -1.05 16.23
N GLY A 145 25.34 -1.29 17.08
CA GLY A 145 24.92 -0.36 18.14
C GLY A 145 24.34 0.97 17.66
N LYS A 146 24.23 1.18 16.33
CA LYS A 146 23.76 2.45 15.77
C LYS A 146 22.25 2.55 15.90
N ARG A 147 21.80 3.62 16.57
CA ARG A 147 20.40 4.03 16.61
C ARG A 147 19.96 4.43 15.21
N ARG A 148 18.87 3.83 14.74
CA ARG A 148 18.26 4.11 13.43
C ARG A 148 16.79 4.51 13.61
N TYR A 149 16.32 5.36 12.71
CA TYR A 149 14.94 5.83 12.66
C TYR A 149 14.45 5.69 11.22
N LEU A 150 13.22 5.24 11.08
CA LEU A 150 12.41 5.51 9.89
C LEU A 150 11.73 6.86 10.13
N GLU A 151 11.74 7.74 9.15
CA GLU A 151 11.04 9.02 9.18
C GLU A 151 9.76 8.93 8.35
N GLU A 152 8.81 9.83 8.62
CA GLU A 152 7.56 10.01 7.84
C GLU A 152 6.77 8.71 7.57
N VAL A 153 6.76 7.79 8.55
CA VAL A 153 6.16 6.47 8.39
C VAL A 153 4.64 6.57 8.27
N LYS A 154 4.11 6.22 7.10
CA LYS A 154 2.69 5.90 6.89
C LYS A 154 2.53 4.39 6.88
N LEU A 155 1.72 3.85 7.78
CA LEU A 155 1.48 2.40 7.93
C LEU A 155 0.02 2.09 7.56
N LEU A 156 -0.16 1.31 6.49
CA LEU A 156 -1.46 0.85 6.01
C LEU A 156 -1.68 -0.59 6.45
N VAL A 157 -2.70 -0.83 7.27
CA VAL A 157 -3.01 -2.14 7.85
C VAL A 157 -4.17 -2.75 7.08
N VAL A 158 -4.03 -3.96 6.54
CA VAL A 158 -5.11 -4.63 5.80
C VAL A 158 -6.25 -4.97 6.76
N ARG A 159 -7.43 -4.43 6.48
CA ARG A 159 -8.68 -4.63 7.24
C ARG A 159 -9.62 -5.62 6.56
N ARG A 160 -9.67 -5.64 5.22
CA ARG A 160 -10.46 -6.57 4.39
C ARG A 160 -9.76 -6.79 3.04
N GLY A 161 -10.06 -7.92 2.40
CA GLY A 161 -9.45 -8.32 1.12
C GLY A 161 -8.20 -9.17 1.33
N GLU A 162 -7.64 -9.66 0.22
CA GLU A 162 -6.46 -10.50 0.19
C GLU A 162 -5.31 -9.79 -0.54
N LEU A 163 -4.11 -9.93 0.01
CA LEU A 163 -2.84 -9.51 -0.58
C LEU A 163 -1.82 -10.61 -0.30
N VAL A 164 -1.59 -11.50 -1.25
CA VAL A 164 -0.78 -12.72 -1.04
C VAL A 164 0.32 -12.82 -2.07
N ILE A 165 1.56 -13.01 -1.61
CA ILE A 165 2.68 -13.40 -2.47
C ILE A 165 2.78 -14.93 -2.41
N ASP A 166 2.44 -15.60 -3.50
CA ASP A 166 2.63 -17.04 -3.75
C ASP A 166 4.02 -17.22 -4.40
N ILE A 167 4.89 -18.04 -3.81
CA ILE A 167 6.30 -18.22 -4.21
C ILE A 167 6.55 -19.64 -4.71
N ASP A 168 7.18 -19.76 -5.89
CA ASP A 168 7.49 -21.06 -6.46
C ASP A 168 8.42 -21.92 -5.57
N TRP A 169 7.91 -23.09 -5.17
CA TRP A 169 8.55 -24.04 -4.25
C TRP A 169 10.02 -24.40 -4.60
N TRP A 170 10.36 -24.40 -5.90
CA TRP A 170 11.70 -24.78 -6.36
C TRP A 170 12.73 -23.68 -6.06
N ILE A 171 12.29 -22.42 -6.01
CA ILE A 171 13.11 -21.28 -5.61
C ILE A 171 13.28 -21.26 -4.10
N ASP A 172 12.25 -21.59 -3.33
CA ASP A 172 12.41 -21.77 -1.88
C ASP A 172 13.49 -22.79 -1.55
N LYS A 173 13.49 -23.92 -2.27
CA LYS A 173 14.52 -24.96 -2.15
C LYS A 173 15.92 -24.45 -2.50
N LEU A 174 16.06 -23.58 -3.50
CA LEU A 174 17.33 -22.96 -3.90
C LEU A 174 17.87 -21.99 -2.84
N PHE A 175 16.99 -21.23 -2.16
CA PHE A 175 17.36 -20.29 -1.09
C PHE A 175 17.30 -20.88 0.33
N GLY A 176 17.05 -22.18 0.45
CA GLY A 176 17.14 -22.96 1.67
C GLY A 176 15.97 -22.79 2.64
N GLY A 177 14.72 -22.87 2.16
CA GLY A 177 13.53 -22.86 3.02
C GLY A 177 13.18 -21.48 3.58
N LYS A 178 13.51 -20.41 2.83
CA LYS A 178 13.45 -19.01 3.27
C LYS A 178 12.45 -18.15 2.51
N LEU A 179 11.91 -18.59 1.39
CA LEU A 179 10.96 -17.85 0.55
C LEU A 179 9.68 -18.68 0.48
N ASP A 180 8.68 -18.30 1.26
CA ASP A 180 7.46 -19.08 1.48
C ASP A 180 6.28 -18.12 1.25
N ASP A 181 5.12 -18.67 0.91
CA ASP A 181 3.91 -17.90 0.62
C ASP A 181 3.65 -16.90 1.75
N THR A 182 3.28 -15.68 1.42
CA THR A 182 3.19 -14.57 2.38
C THR A 182 1.87 -13.82 2.24
N ASP A 183 1.01 -13.97 3.24
CA ASP A 183 -0.17 -13.13 3.47
C ASP A 183 0.28 -11.78 4.03
N ILE A 184 0.10 -10.72 3.25
CA ILE A 184 0.48 -9.36 3.64
C ILE A 184 -0.60 -8.80 4.57
N VAL A 185 -0.19 -8.39 5.78
CA VAL A 185 -1.08 -7.80 6.79
C VAL A 185 -0.90 -6.29 6.91
N ALA A 186 0.24 -5.75 6.45
CA ALA A 186 0.46 -4.33 6.38
C ALA A 186 1.49 -3.93 5.32
N LEU A 187 1.35 -2.70 4.85
CA LEU A 187 2.20 -2.00 3.90
C LEU A 187 2.67 -0.69 4.57
N ALA A 188 3.85 -0.18 4.26
CA ALA A 188 4.32 1.08 4.83
C ALA A 188 5.20 1.89 3.87
N LEU A 189 4.88 3.17 3.71
CA LEU A 189 5.75 4.15 3.05
C LEU A 189 6.62 4.81 4.13
N VAL A 190 7.94 4.86 3.91
CA VAL A 190 8.90 5.38 4.90
C VAL A 190 10.05 6.13 4.21
N ARG A 191 10.61 7.14 4.88
CA ARG A 191 11.93 7.69 4.53
C ARG A 191 13.03 7.07 5.39
N PHE A 192 14.17 6.75 4.78
CA PHE A 192 15.32 6.17 5.48
C PHE A 192 16.63 6.52 4.77
N GLU A 193 17.62 7.06 5.51
CA GLU A 193 18.97 7.39 4.99
C GLU A 193 18.97 8.18 3.65
N GLY A 194 17.95 9.02 3.42
CA GLY A 194 17.77 9.83 2.20
C GLY A 194 16.89 9.20 1.11
N GLY A 195 16.62 7.89 1.17
CA GLY A 195 15.73 7.19 0.25
C GLY A 195 14.27 7.15 0.68
N ILE A 196 13.38 6.85 -0.26
CA ILE A 196 11.94 6.60 -0.04
C ILE A 196 11.69 5.11 -0.30
N PHE A 197 11.13 4.41 0.69
CA PHE A 197 10.98 2.96 0.64
C PHE A 197 9.55 2.49 0.93
N GLY A 198 9.11 1.48 0.18
CA GLY A 198 7.92 0.71 0.47
C GLY A 198 8.29 -0.56 1.25
N ILE A 199 7.66 -0.82 2.39
CA ILE A 199 7.87 -2.03 3.19
C ILE A 199 6.56 -2.81 3.29
N ALA A 200 6.51 -3.98 2.66
CA ALA A 200 5.42 -4.94 2.87
C ALA A 200 5.78 -5.89 4.00
N THR A 201 4.81 -6.22 4.86
CA THR A 201 5.03 -7.14 5.98
C THR A 201 3.82 -8.04 6.22
N GLY A 202 4.08 -9.29 6.53
CA GLY A 202 3.10 -10.37 6.47
C GLY A 202 3.50 -11.59 7.27
N TYR A 203 2.74 -12.67 7.07
CA TYR A 203 2.96 -13.98 7.67
C TYR A 203 2.93 -15.05 6.58
N ASN A 204 3.73 -16.09 6.75
CA ASN A 204 3.59 -17.28 5.93
C ASN A 204 2.62 -18.29 6.54
N SER A 205 2.34 -19.36 5.80
CA SER A 205 1.52 -20.51 6.21
C SER A 205 1.86 -21.08 7.60
N SER A 206 3.13 -21.00 8.01
CA SER A 206 3.62 -21.44 9.33
C SER A 206 3.54 -20.37 10.45
N GLY A 207 2.90 -19.22 10.20
CA GLY A 207 2.81 -18.10 11.13
C GLY A 207 4.13 -17.36 11.38
N ARG A 208 5.18 -17.65 10.59
CA ARG A 208 6.46 -16.95 10.65
C ARG A 208 6.38 -15.65 9.85
N GLY A 209 6.62 -14.54 10.55
CA GLY A 209 6.53 -13.22 9.93
C GLY A 209 7.59 -12.96 8.84
N ARG A 210 7.13 -12.47 7.69
CA ARG A 210 7.92 -12.13 6.48
C ARG A 210 7.84 -10.64 6.19
N SER A 211 8.79 -10.12 5.40
CA SER A 211 8.77 -8.73 4.93
C SER A 211 9.63 -8.54 3.68
N GLY A 212 9.15 -7.71 2.75
CA GLY A 212 9.88 -7.24 1.58
C GLY A 212 10.08 -5.72 1.63
N THR A 213 11.05 -5.22 0.86
CA THR A 213 11.35 -3.78 0.76
C THR A 213 11.55 -3.39 -0.70
N PHE A 214 10.98 -2.26 -1.08
CA PHE A 214 11.03 -1.66 -2.40
C PHE A 214 11.68 -0.27 -2.29
N ASP A 215 12.60 0.06 -3.20
CA ASP A 215 13.22 1.37 -3.34
C ASP A 215 12.53 2.13 -4.49
N PHE A 216 11.92 3.27 -4.19
CA PHE A 216 11.15 4.03 -5.17
C PHE A 216 12.01 4.86 -6.13
N PHE A 217 13.25 5.19 -5.77
CA PHE A 217 14.16 5.90 -6.67
C PHE A 217 14.78 4.92 -7.68
N GLU A 218 15.13 3.71 -7.25
CA GLU A 218 15.64 2.68 -8.16
C GLU A 218 14.54 1.95 -8.96
N ASP A 219 13.28 1.95 -8.47
CA ASP A 219 12.18 1.15 -9.01
C ASP A 219 12.48 -0.37 -8.93
N GLU A 220 13.04 -0.79 -7.79
CA GLU A 220 13.55 -2.15 -7.56
C GLU A 220 13.28 -2.66 -6.13
N ILE A 221 13.26 -4.00 -5.99
CA ILE A 221 13.15 -4.67 -4.69
C ILE A 221 14.54 -4.82 -4.07
N VAL A 222 14.69 -4.38 -2.82
CA VAL A 222 15.95 -4.43 -2.07
C VAL A 222 16.24 -5.87 -1.64
N PHE A 223 16.94 -6.63 -2.50
CA PHE A 223 17.31 -8.02 -2.28
C PHE A 223 18.83 -8.25 -2.42
N PRO A 224 19.48 -9.00 -1.51
CA PRO A 224 18.95 -9.56 -0.27
C PRO A 224 18.69 -8.47 0.78
N SER A 225 17.50 -8.48 1.40
CA SER A 225 17.09 -7.41 2.33
C SER A 225 18.11 -7.19 3.47
N PRO A 226 18.66 -5.96 3.62
CA PRO A 226 19.53 -5.56 4.73
C PRO A 226 18.94 -5.81 6.12
N SER A 227 19.81 -5.89 7.14
CA SER A 227 19.40 -6.14 8.52
C SER A 227 18.45 -5.06 9.07
N HIS A 228 18.69 -3.79 8.76
CA HIS A 228 17.82 -2.69 9.19
C HIS A 228 16.40 -2.81 8.61
N PHE A 229 16.24 -3.21 7.34
CA PHE A 229 14.92 -3.41 6.74
C PHE A 229 14.21 -4.65 7.31
N LYS A 230 14.93 -5.72 7.65
CA LYS A 230 14.38 -6.86 8.42
C LYS A 230 13.88 -6.45 9.81
N PHE A 231 14.59 -5.54 10.49
CA PHE A 231 14.14 -4.97 11.76
C PHE A 231 12.95 -4.03 11.57
N ALA A 232 12.93 -3.21 10.51
CA ALA A 232 11.80 -2.35 10.14
C ALA A 232 10.53 -3.18 9.88
N GLY A 233 10.59 -4.17 8.98
CA GLY A 233 9.45 -5.04 8.66
C GLY A 233 8.88 -5.76 9.88
N ARG A 234 9.72 -6.22 10.82
CA ARG A 234 9.29 -6.78 12.11
C ARG A 234 8.63 -5.73 13.02
N THR A 235 9.23 -4.54 13.12
CA THR A 235 8.76 -3.44 13.98
C THR A 235 7.40 -2.91 13.52
N LEU A 236 7.24 -2.72 12.21
CA LEU A 236 6.01 -2.24 11.58
C LEU A 236 4.89 -3.29 11.68
N ARG A 237 5.18 -4.59 11.50
CA ARG A 237 4.19 -5.66 11.70
C ARG A 237 3.64 -5.69 13.11
N GLY A 238 4.52 -5.65 14.12
CA GLY A 238 4.11 -5.58 15.52
C GLY A 238 3.32 -4.31 15.87
N ARG A 239 3.49 -3.21 15.11
CA ARG A 239 2.62 -2.03 15.22
C ARG A 239 1.26 -2.29 14.58
N ALA A 240 1.21 -2.81 13.36
CA ALA A 240 -0.01 -3.15 12.63
C ALA A 240 -0.93 -4.08 13.43
N GLU A 241 -0.35 -5.11 14.08
CA GLU A 241 -1.09 -6.03 14.95
C GLU A 241 -1.77 -5.30 16.12
N ARG A 242 -1.00 -4.50 16.88
CA ARG A 242 -1.57 -3.72 18.00
C ARG A 242 -2.65 -2.73 17.57
N LEU A 243 -2.52 -2.13 16.38
CA LEU A 243 -3.52 -1.21 15.83
C LEU A 243 -4.79 -1.96 15.44
N ARG A 244 -4.66 -3.11 14.75
CA ARG A 244 -5.78 -3.99 14.39
C ARG A 244 -6.51 -4.53 15.62
N ASP A 245 -5.77 -4.93 16.66
CA ASP A 245 -6.36 -5.47 17.90
C ASP A 245 -7.06 -4.36 18.69
N ARG A 246 -6.51 -3.14 18.72
CA ARG A 246 -7.18 -1.94 19.26
C ARG A 246 -8.47 -1.63 18.50
N ALA A 247 -8.46 -1.66 17.17
CA ALA A 247 -9.65 -1.41 16.34
C ALA A 247 -10.76 -2.45 16.62
N LYS A 248 -10.40 -3.74 16.72
CA LYS A 248 -11.33 -4.81 17.12
C LYS A 248 -11.92 -4.58 18.50
N ALA A 249 -11.11 -4.16 19.49
CA ALA A 249 -11.59 -3.88 20.85
C ALA A 249 -12.60 -2.72 20.87
N THR A 250 -12.31 -1.61 20.16
CA THR A 250 -13.23 -0.47 20.04
C THR A 250 -14.56 -0.89 19.40
N ALA A 251 -14.55 -1.73 18.36
CA ALA A 251 -15.76 -2.22 17.71
C ALA A 251 -16.62 -3.10 18.64
N HIS A 252 -16.01 -3.96 19.47
CA HIS A 252 -16.73 -4.82 20.41
C HIS A 252 -17.41 -4.04 21.55
N LEU A 253 -16.87 -2.88 21.94
CA LEU A 253 -17.45 -2.05 23.00
C LEU A 253 -18.75 -1.33 22.61
N GLY A 254 -19.25 -1.52 21.38
CA GLY A 254 -20.54 -1.00 20.96
C GLY A 254 -20.62 0.52 20.88
N ILE A 255 -19.48 1.21 20.91
CA ILE A 255 -19.35 2.65 20.69
C ILE A 255 -19.61 2.93 19.20
N ARG A 256 -20.88 2.82 18.79
CA ARG A 256 -21.34 3.26 17.48
C ARG A 256 -20.99 4.73 17.33
N SER A 257 -20.38 5.10 16.21
CA SER A 257 -20.08 6.49 15.91
C SER A 257 -21.38 7.31 15.93
N PRO A 258 -21.46 8.43 16.67
CA PRO A 258 -22.70 9.21 16.81
C PRO A 258 -23.37 9.64 15.48
N ASP A 259 -22.57 9.79 14.43
CA ASP A 259 -22.98 10.32 13.12
C ASP A 259 -23.86 9.41 12.25
N GLN A 260 -23.97 8.10 12.52
CA GLN A 260 -24.83 7.24 11.68
C GLN A 260 -26.34 7.50 11.87
N SER A 261 -26.71 8.38 12.81
CA SER A 261 -28.10 8.75 13.12
C SER A 261 -28.67 9.87 12.24
N ALA A 262 -27.82 10.64 11.53
CA ALA A 262 -28.20 11.93 10.94
C ALA A 262 -28.60 11.88 9.45
N LEU A 263 -28.52 10.71 8.80
CA LEU A 263 -28.80 10.54 7.36
C LEU A 263 -30.11 9.80 7.04
N THR A 264 -31.10 9.82 7.95
CA THR A 264 -32.50 9.57 7.56
C THR A 264 -33.10 10.84 6.97
N SER A 265 -33.45 10.77 5.68
CA SER A 265 -33.92 11.89 4.87
C SER A 265 -35.18 12.57 5.44
N PRO A 266 -35.37 13.90 5.21
CA PRO A 266 -36.65 14.53 5.49
C PRO A 266 -37.73 13.91 4.60
N GLN A 267 -38.80 13.40 5.21
CA GLN A 267 -40.00 13.00 4.47
C GLN A 267 -40.69 14.27 3.94
N PHE A 268 -40.52 14.54 2.65
CA PHE A 268 -41.39 15.46 1.93
C PHE A 268 -42.80 14.85 1.88
N GLY A 269 -43.70 15.34 2.74
CA GLY A 269 -45.12 15.02 2.66
C GLY A 269 -45.73 15.63 1.38
N PRO A 270 -46.70 14.95 0.74
CA PRO A 270 -47.36 15.49 -0.44
C PRO A 270 -48.16 16.75 -0.06
N GLY A 271 -48.03 17.80 -0.88
CA GLY A 271 -48.86 18.99 -0.77
C GLY A 271 -50.35 18.67 -0.96
N ARG A 272 -51.20 19.49 -0.34
CA ARG A 272 -52.63 19.54 -0.65
C ARG A 272 -52.92 20.83 -1.38
N GLU A 273 -53.63 20.70 -2.50
CA GLU A 273 -54.44 21.76 -3.12
C GLU A 273 -55.70 22.01 -2.27
#